data_AF-A0A3B9ZZL6-F1
#
_entry.id   AF-A0A3B9ZZL6-F1
#
_cell.length_a   1.000
_cell.length_b   1.000
_cell.length_c   1.000
_cell.angle_alpha   90.00
_cell.angle_beta   90.00
_cell.angle_gamma   90.00
#
_symmetry.space_group_name_H-M   'P 1'
#
loop_
_entity.id
_entity.type
_entity.pdbx_description
1 polymer ?
#
loop_
_entity_poly.entity_id
_entity_poly.type
_entity_poly.pdbx_seq_one_letter_code
_entity_poly.pdbx_strand_id
1 'polypeptide(L)'
;MITLAIYVFLFSLAASAAMAWISERGEKKYNLTAVYNSNTLLVVSFSFVFTYILLMFSSFIFHGLFYPMQLGIAAAILLYGSLKELRYRGLYKGLLDGKRKETERLTKALAEDPSNSAFLERLSELYSALGRKKEAIEAAQKAVALNPDTTNKWRLDQLKQGSGGERK
;
A
#
# COMPACT_ATOMS: atom_id res chain seq x y z
N MET A 1 -11.32 37.49 19.80
CA MET A 1 -11.50 36.26 20.61
C MET A 1 -12.34 35.22 19.87
N ILE A 2 -13.59 35.51 19.50
CA ILE A 2 -14.47 34.55 18.80
C ILE A 2 -13.88 34.10 17.45
N THR A 3 -13.36 35.03 16.64
CA THR A 3 -12.72 34.73 15.35
C THR A 3 -11.51 33.80 15.46
N LEU A 4 -10.69 33.98 16.51
CA LEU A 4 -9.52 33.14 16.78
C LEU A 4 -9.93 31.73 17.21
N ALA A 5 -10.94 31.59 18.06
CA ALA A 5 -11.45 30.29 18.48
C ALA A 5 -12.02 29.50 17.30
N ILE A 6 -12.80 30.16 16.43
CA ILE A 6 -13.32 29.56 15.18
C ILE A 6 -12.17 29.10 14.28
N TYR A 7 -11.15 29.94 14.11
CA TYR A 7 -9.98 29.58 13.31
C TYR A 7 -9.26 28.33 13.86
N VAL A 8 -8.97 28.27 15.17
CA VAL A 8 -8.28 27.13 15.79
C VAL A 8 -9.12 25.86 15.66
N PHE A 9 -10.43 25.95 15.86
CA PHE A 9 -11.35 24.85 15.63
C PHE A 9 -11.27 24.30 14.20
N LEU A 10 -11.37 25.19 13.20
CA LEU A 10 -11.30 24.80 11.78
C LEU A 10 -9.95 24.21 11.41
N PHE A 11 -8.85 24.76 11.93
CA PHE A 11 -7.51 24.23 11.70
C PHE A 11 -7.37 22.81 12.29
N SER A 12 -7.77 22.60 13.54
CA SER A 12 -7.74 21.27 14.17
C SER A 12 -8.62 20.26 13.43
N LEU A 13 -9.79 20.70 12.94
CA LEU A 13 -10.67 19.86 12.14
C LEU A 13 -9.97 19.45 10.84
N ALA A 14 -9.39 20.40 10.11
CA ALA A 14 -8.66 20.12 8.88
C ALA A 14 -7.43 19.21 9.12
N ALA A 15 -6.66 19.46 10.18
CA ALA A 15 -5.50 18.65 10.55
C ALA A 15 -5.89 17.20 10.88
N SER A 16 -6.95 17.00 11.65
CA SER A 16 -7.47 15.68 12.00
C SER A 16 -8.03 14.94 10.78
N ALA A 17 -8.75 15.63 9.90
CA ALA A 17 -9.25 15.07 8.65
C ALA A 17 -8.10 14.68 7.69
N ALA A 18 -7.07 15.50 7.59
CA ALA A 18 -5.87 15.18 6.81
C ALA A 18 -5.19 13.93 7.36
N MET A 19 -5.05 13.80 8.69
CA MET A 19 -4.49 12.59 9.30
C MET A 19 -5.36 11.36 9.03
N ALA A 20 -6.68 11.46 9.20
CA ALA A 20 -7.62 10.37 8.93
C ALA A 20 -7.46 9.85 7.50
N TRP A 21 -7.46 10.78 6.54
CA TRP A 21 -7.29 10.45 5.14
C TRP A 21 -5.92 9.84 4.84
N ILE A 22 -4.83 10.36 5.43
CA ILE A 22 -3.50 9.75 5.28
C ILE A 22 -3.52 8.34 5.87
N SER A 23 -4.18 8.10 7.00
CA SER A 23 -4.23 6.78 7.66
C SER A 23 -5.05 5.76 6.84
N GLU A 24 -6.22 6.15 6.34
CA GLU A 24 -7.16 5.25 5.64
C GLU A 24 -6.84 5.08 4.16
N ARG A 25 -6.07 6.00 3.56
CA ARG A 25 -5.65 5.86 2.17
C ARG A 25 -4.84 4.59 1.97
N GLY A 26 -5.38 3.68 1.16
CA GLY A 26 -4.66 2.56 0.57
C GLY A 26 -3.75 3.04 -0.56
N GLU A 27 -2.57 2.45 -0.67
CA GLU A 27 -1.60 2.82 -1.70
C GLU A 27 -1.78 1.94 -2.93
N LYS A 28 -2.52 2.45 -3.91
CA LYS A 28 -2.72 1.79 -5.22
C LYS A 28 -1.39 1.46 -5.90
N LYS A 29 -0.37 2.30 -5.69
CA LYS A 29 0.99 2.13 -6.24
C LYS A 29 1.65 0.80 -5.84
N TYR A 30 1.33 0.26 -4.67
CA TYR A 30 1.92 -0.99 -4.17
C TYR A 30 0.94 -2.16 -4.15
N ASN A 31 -0.28 -1.99 -4.68
CA ASN A 31 -1.37 -2.97 -4.55
C ASN A 31 -1.59 -3.44 -3.09
N LEU A 32 -1.27 -2.60 -2.11
CA LEU A 32 -1.51 -2.88 -0.71
C LEU A 32 -2.87 -2.29 -0.36
N THR A 33 -3.82 -3.17 -0.03
CA THR A 33 -5.16 -2.77 0.38
C THR A 33 -5.09 -1.87 1.60
N ALA A 34 -6.03 -0.92 1.69
CA ALA A 34 -6.17 -0.12 2.90
C ALA A 34 -6.37 -1.07 4.09
N VAL A 35 -5.42 -1.06 5.03
CA VAL A 35 -5.60 -1.75 6.30
C VAL A 35 -6.51 -0.86 7.12
N TYR A 36 -7.81 -1.16 7.09
CA TYR A 36 -8.78 -0.47 7.92
C TYR A 36 -8.48 -0.82 9.38
N ASN A 37 -7.91 0.14 10.11
CA ASN A 37 -7.72 0.01 11.53
C ASN A 37 -8.97 0.54 12.24
N SER A 38 -9.64 -0.29 13.02
CA SER A 38 -10.79 0.11 13.86
C SER A 38 -10.45 1.29 14.78
N ASN A 39 -9.19 1.45 15.14
CA ASN A 39 -8.69 2.52 16.00
C ASN A 39 -8.49 3.86 15.29
N THR A 40 -8.72 3.96 13.97
CA THR A 40 -8.47 5.20 13.22
C THR A 40 -9.34 6.34 13.74
N LEU A 41 -10.62 6.07 14.00
CA LEU A 41 -11.53 7.06 14.60
C LEU A 41 -10.98 7.59 15.93
N LEU A 42 -10.52 6.69 16.81
CA LEU A 42 -9.98 7.07 18.12
C LEU A 42 -8.74 7.95 18.00
N VAL A 43 -7.83 7.62 17.08
CA VAL A 43 -6.60 8.42 16.83
C VAL A 43 -6.96 9.80 16.30
N VAL A 44 -7.92 9.89 15.38
CA VAL A 44 -8.38 11.15 14.78
C VAL A 44 -9.06 12.03 15.83
N SER A 45 -9.98 11.47 16.63
CA SER A 45 -10.66 12.20 17.70
C SER A 45 -9.69 12.70 18.77
N PHE A 46 -8.74 11.87 19.20
CA PHE A 46 -7.73 12.28 20.18
C PHE A 46 -6.82 13.38 19.63
N SER A 47 -6.37 13.25 18.37
CA SER A 47 -5.54 14.27 17.73
C SER A 47 -6.29 15.60 17.54
N PHE A 48 -7.57 15.56 17.21
CA PHE A 48 -8.41 16.75 17.11
C PHE A 48 -8.45 17.51 18.43
N VAL A 49 -8.83 16.84 19.52
CA VAL A 49 -8.94 17.46 20.85
C VAL A 49 -7.59 17.96 21.32
N PHE A 50 -6.54 17.16 21.14
CA PHE A 50 -5.18 17.51 21.54
C PHE A 50 -4.66 18.76 20.81
N THR A 51 -4.78 18.80 19.48
CA THR A 51 -4.33 19.97 18.69
C THR A 51 -5.14 21.23 19.02
N TYR A 52 -6.44 21.08 19.24
CA TYR A 52 -7.32 22.20 19.60
C TYR A 52 -6.92 22.84 20.94
N ILE A 53 -6.79 22.02 21.99
CA ILE A 53 -6.41 22.49 23.33
C ILE A 53 -5.01 23.11 23.29
N LEU A 54 -4.07 22.46 22.62
CA LEU A 54 -2.68 22.92 22.53
C LEU A 54 -2.57 24.29 21.85
N LEU A 55 -3.28 24.49 20.73
CA LEU A 55 -3.29 25.76 20.01
C LEU A 55 -4.06 26.85 20.76
N MET A 56 -5.16 26.49 21.43
CA MET A 56 -5.93 27.44 22.23
C MET A 56 -5.09 27.96 23.41
N PHE A 57 -4.35 27.08 24.09
CA PHE A 57 -3.44 27.44 25.17
C PHE A 57 -2.26 28.30 24.68
N SER A 58 -1.62 27.90 23.57
CA SER A 58 -0.52 28.64 22.94
C SER A 58 -0.95 30.06 22.53
N SER A 59 -2.17 30.19 22.00
CA SER A 59 -2.72 31.48 21.58
C SER A 59 -2.93 32.48 22.72
N PHE A 60 -3.04 32.02 23.97
CA PHE A 60 -3.33 32.87 25.13
C PHE A 60 -2.08 33.24 25.93
N ILE A 61 -1.08 32.35 25.99
CA ILE A 61 0.09 32.51 26.88
C ILE A 61 1.34 32.91 26.12
N PHE A 62 1.52 32.41 24.88
CA PHE A 62 2.74 32.60 24.11
C PHE A 62 2.42 32.99 22.68
N HIS A 63 2.00 34.24 22.46
CA HIS A 63 1.62 34.74 21.14
C HIS A 63 2.69 34.51 20.05
N GLY A 64 3.98 34.50 20.41
CA GLY A 64 5.08 34.21 19.49
C GLY A 64 5.19 32.73 19.04
N LEU A 65 4.60 31.79 19.79
CA LEU A 65 4.67 30.36 19.49
C LEU A 65 3.48 29.85 18.66
N PHE A 66 2.45 30.67 18.45
CA PHE A 66 1.22 30.24 17.78
C PHE A 66 1.45 29.77 16.33
N TYR A 67 2.05 30.62 15.50
CA TYR A 67 2.37 30.30 14.11
C TYR A 67 3.41 29.18 13.93
N PRO A 68 4.54 29.13 14.66
CA PRO A 68 5.47 28.02 14.51
C PRO A 68 4.88 26.68 14.95
N MET A 69 3.96 26.65 15.92
CA MET A 69 3.25 25.41 16.28
C MET A 69 2.36 24.90 15.15
N GLN A 70 1.65 25.78 14.44
CA GLN A 70 0.86 25.37 13.27
C GLN A 70 1.73 24.80 12.15
N LEU A 71 2.85 25.47 11.88
CA LEU A 71 3.83 24.98 10.91
C LEU A 71 4.39 23.62 11.32
N GLY A 72 4.68 23.43 12.62
CA GLY A 72 5.13 22.16 13.18
C GLY A 72 4.09 21.04 13.03
N ILE A 73 2.81 21.32 13.28
CA ILE A 73 1.71 20.37 13.07
C ILE A 73 1.60 19.99 11.59
N ALA A 74 1.62 20.97 10.68
CA ALA A 74 1.59 20.71 9.25
C ALA A 74 2.79 19.87 8.78
N ALA A 75 4.00 20.21 9.26
CA ALA A 75 5.22 19.45 8.96
C ALA A 75 5.14 18.01 9.51
N ALA A 76 4.59 17.81 10.71
CA ALA A 76 4.40 16.49 11.30
C ALA A 76 3.43 15.63 10.49
N ILE A 77 2.33 16.21 9.98
CA ILE A 77 1.37 15.51 9.11
C ILE A 77 2.03 15.09 7.79
N LEU A 78 2.81 15.98 7.16
CA LEU A 78 3.55 15.68 5.94
C LEU A 78 4.63 14.61 6.16
N LEU A 79 5.34 14.70 7.29
CA LEU A 79 6.34 13.70 7.69
C LEU A 79 5.68 12.34 7.93
N TYR A 80 4.54 12.30 8.61
CA TYR A 80 3.77 11.08 8.83
C TYR A 80 3.35 10.43 7.50
N GLY A 81 2.85 11.21 6.54
CA GLY A 81 2.56 10.72 5.19
C GLY A 81 3.79 10.14 4.49
N SER A 82 4.93 10.83 4.56
CA SER A 82 6.20 10.39 3.96
C SER A 82 6.72 9.09 4.61
N LEU A 83 6.68 9.00 5.94
CA LEU A 83 7.06 7.79 6.68
C LEU A 83 6.16 6.60 6.34
N LYS A 84 4.85 6.84 6.20
CA LYS A 84 3.91 5.81 5.73
C LYS A 84 4.30 5.29 4.35
N GLU A 85 4.67 6.17 3.42
CA GLU A 85 5.13 5.77 2.09
C GLU A 85 6.42 4.95 2.15
N LEU A 86 7.41 5.35 2.96
CA LEU A 86 8.64 4.58 3.15
C LEU A 86 8.35 3.17 3.71
N ARG A 87 7.43 3.07 4.67
CA ARG A 87 7.00 1.79 5.22
C ARG A 87 6.38 0.90 4.14
N TYR A 88 5.52 1.45 3.30
CA TYR A 88 4.93 0.71 2.18
C TYR A 88 5.97 0.26 1.16
N ARG A 89 6.94 1.12 0.83
CA ARG A 89 8.08 0.74 -0.04
C ARG A 89 8.87 -0.42 0.55
N GLY A 90 9.15 -0.37 1.85
CA GLY A 90 9.86 -1.45 2.56
C GLY A 90 9.09 -2.77 2.53
N LEU A 91 7.79 -2.73 2.87
CA LEU A 91 6.91 -3.90 2.82
C LEU A 91 6.80 -4.49 1.42
N TYR A 92 6.61 -3.64 0.41
CA TYR A 92 6.56 -4.06 -0.99
C TYR A 92 7.86 -4.74 -1.43
N LYS A 93 9.01 -4.17 -1.08
CA LYS A 93 10.32 -4.77 -1.36
C LYS A 93 10.47 -6.14 -0.68
N GLY A 94 10.03 -6.27 0.58
CA GLY A 94 10.05 -7.55 1.29
C GLY A 94 9.15 -8.62 0.65
N LEU A 95 7.95 -8.22 0.20
CA LEU A 95 7.03 -9.08 -0.55
C LEU A 95 7.64 -9.56 -1.88
N LEU A 96 8.31 -8.67 -2.62
CA LEU A 96 9.00 -9.04 -3.86
C LEU A 96 10.17 -9.99 -3.61
N ASP A 97 10.95 -9.76 -2.55
CA ASP A 97 12.07 -10.63 -2.17
C ASP A 97 11.57 -12.04 -1.80
N GLY A 98 10.48 -12.13 -1.02
CA GLY A 98 9.83 -13.39 -0.70
C GLY A 98 9.36 -14.14 -1.95
N LYS A 99 8.73 -13.44 -2.90
CA LYS A 99 8.30 -14.04 -4.18
C LYS A 99 9.49 -14.53 -5.03
N ARG A 100 10.60 -13.80 -5.05
CA ARG A 100 11.83 -14.22 -5.77
C ARG A 100 12.42 -15.49 -5.17
N LYS A 101 12.58 -15.54 -3.86
CA LYS A 101 13.07 -16.74 -3.15
C LYS A 101 12.16 -17.95 -3.41
N GLU A 102 10.85 -17.73 -3.44
CA GLU A 102 9.90 -18.78 -3.76
C GLU A 102 10.02 -19.26 -5.21
N THR A 103 10.20 -18.36 -6.18
CA THR A 103 10.46 -18.77 -7.57
C THR A 103 11.71 -19.62 -7.68
N GLU A 104 12.79 -19.27 -6.98
CA GLU A 104 14.04 -20.06 -7.01
C GLU A 104 13.83 -21.47 -6.45
N ARG A 105 13.10 -21.60 -5.33
CA ARG A 105 12.77 -22.91 -4.74
C ARG A 105 11.94 -23.77 -5.68
N LEU A 106 10.89 -23.19 -6.28
CA LEU A 106 10.04 -23.91 -7.23
C LEU A 106 10.79 -24.28 -8.51
N THR A 107 11.69 -23.42 -9.01
CA THR A 107 12.51 -23.78 -10.19
C THR A 107 13.45 -24.94 -9.91
N LYS A 108 13.99 -25.06 -8.69
CA LYS A 108 14.80 -26.22 -8.27
C LYS A 108 13.95 -27.47 -8.14
N ALA A 109 12.78 -27.38 -7.49
CA ALA A 109 11.86 -28.49 -7.38
C ALA A 109 11.39 -29.00 -8.76
N LEU A 110 11.15 -28.10 -9.70
CA LEU A 110 10.78 -28.44 -11.08
C LEU A 110 11.94 -29.10 -11.86
N ALA A 111 13.19 -28.89 -11.45
CA ALA A 111 14.33 -29.61 -12.03
C ALA A 111 14.36 -31.09 -11.59
N GLU A 112 13.80 -31.39 -10.42
CA GLU A 112 13.66 -32.76 -9.90
C GLU A 112 12.40 -33.45 -10.42
N ASP A 113 11.27 -32.73 -10.50
CA ASP A 113 10.03 -33.20 -11.12
C ASP A 113 9.52 -32.20 -12.19
N PRO A 114 9.97 -32.35 -13.45
CA PRO A 114 9.57 -31.47 -14.54
C PRO A 114 8.10 -31.57 -14.94
N SER A 115 7.39 -32.61 -14.47
CA SER A 115 6.02 -32.93 -14.88
C SER A 115 4.95 -32.40 -13.91
N ASN A 116 5.37 -31.71 -12.85
CA ASN A 116 4.45 -31.16 -11.86
C ASN A 116 3.76 -29.88 -12.36
N SER A 117 2.52 -30.03 -12.82
CA SER A 117 1.69 -28.93 -13.31
C SER A 117 1.39 -27.88 -12.23
N ALA A 118 1.28 -28.26 -10.95
CA ALA A 118 1.01 -27.34 -9.85
C ALA A 118 2.19 -26.39 -9.59
N PHE A 119 3.44 -26.86 -9.73
CA PHE A 119 4.62 -25.99 -9.63
C PHE A 119 4.71 -25.00 -10.78
N LEU A 120 4.35 -25.42 -11.99
CA LEU A 120 4.30 -24.53 -13.16
C LEU A 120 3.19 -23.50 -13.06
N GLU A 121 2.01 -23.89 -12.56
CA GLU A 121 0.92 -22.96 -12.25
C GLU A 121 1.42 -21.92 -11.24
N ARG A 122 2.01 -22.36 -10.12
CA ARG A 122 2.51 -21.46 -9.07
C ARG A 122 3.60 -20.51 -9.57
N LEU A 123 4.53 -21.02 -10.39
CA LEU A 123 5.56 -20.20 -11.05
C LEU A 123 4.94 -19.14 -11.96
N SER A 124 3.90 -19.49 -12.73
CA SER A 124 3.19 -18.52 -13.58
C SER A 124 2.60 -17.37 -12.75
N GLU A 125 2.05 -17.67 -11.56
CA GLU A 125 1.52 -16.65 -10.67
C GLU A 125 2.61 -15.71 -10.14
N LEU A 126 3.71 -16.30 -9.68
CA LEU A 126 4.81 -15.55 -9.12
C LEU A 126 5.50 -14.69 -10.18
N TYR A 127 5.73 -15.22 -11.39
CA TYR A 127 6.29 -14.44 -12.49
C TYR A 127 5.39 -13.29 -12.91
N SER A 128 4.07 -13.51 -12.97
CA SER A 128 3.10 -12.44 -13.23
C SER A 128 3.18 -11.35 -12.16
N ALA A 129 3.23 -11.74 -10.87
CA ALA A 129 3.34 -10.81 -9.76
C ALA A 129 4.69 -10.08 -9.67
N LEU A 130 5.75 -10.64 -10.23
CA LEU A 130 7.08 -10.02 -10.34
C LEU A 130 7.21 -9.13 -11.60
N GLY A 131 6.18 -9.03 -12.44
CA GLY A 131 6.20 -8.28 -13.70
C GLY A 131 6.90 -9.01 -14.86
N ARG A 132 7.30 -10.28 -14.66
CA ARG A 132 7.96 -11.14 -15.66
C ARG A 132 6.93 -11.80 -16.58
N LYS A 133 6.20 -10.99 -17.36
CA LYS A 133 5.02 -11.42 -18.14
C LYS A 133 5.31 -12.55 -19.13
N LYS A 134 6.45 -12.50 -19.84
CA LYS A 134 6.82 -13.54 -20.83
C LYS A 134 6.96 -14.91 -20.18
N GLU A 135 7.73 -14.96 -19.10
CA GLU A 135 7.99 -16.20 -18.35
C GLU A 135 6.73 -16.72 -17.64
N ALA A 136 5.84 -15.81 -17.21
CA ALA A 136 4.53 -16.19 -16.71
C ALA A 136 3.69 -16.93 -17.75
N ILE A 137 3.67 -16.43 -19.00
CA ILE A 137 2.93 -17.07 -20.11
C ILE A 137 3.55 -18.43 -20.45
N GLU A 138 4.88 -18.52 -20.54
CA GLU A 138 5.57 -19.78 -20.82
C GLU A 138 5.31 -20.84 -19.75
N ALA A 139 5.36 -20.47 -18.47
CA ALA A 139 5.05 -21.36 -17.36
C ALA A 139 3.58 -21.83 -17.41
N ALA A 140 2.63 -20.92 -17.67
CA ALA A 140 1.22 -21.26 -17.79
C ALA A 140 0.94 -22.16 -19.01
N GLN A 141 1.63 -21.97 -20.14
CA GLN A 141 1.52 -22.86 -21.31
C GLN A 141 1.98 -24.28 -20.98
N LYS A 142 3.11 -24.43 -20.28
CA LYS A 142 3.60 -25.74 -19.83
C LYS A 142 2.64 -26.38 -18.84
N ALA A 143 2.08 -25.60 -17.90
CA ALA A 143 1.07 -26.09 -16.96
C ALA A 143 -0.16 -26.65 -17.68
N VAL A 144 -0.71 -25.92 -18.66
CA VAL A 144 -1.86 -26.36 -19.48
C VAL A 144 -1.52 -27.60 -20.31
N ALA A 145 -0.29 -27.70 -20.83
CA ALA A 145 0.14 -28.86 -21.62
C ALA A 145 0.21 -30.15 -20.79
N LEU A 146 0.58 -30.05 -19.51
CA LEU A 146 0.67 -31.20 -18.60
C LEU A 146 -0.68 -31.53 -17.95
N ASN A 147 -1.42 -30.50 -17.52
CA ASN A 147 -2.75 -30.65 -16.97
C ASN A 147 -3.68 -29.55 -17.52
N PRO A 148 -4.52 -29.87 -18.51
CA PRO A 148 -5.44 -28.93 -19.15
C PRO A 148 -6.69 -28.67 -18.31
N ASP A 149 -6.51 -28.41 -17.01
CA ASP A 149 -7.59 -28.00 -16.13
C ASP A 149 -8.14 -26.62 -16.48
N THR A 150 -9.42 -26.42 -16.18
CA THR A 150 -10.15 -25.17 -16.46
C THR A 150 -9.42 -23.95 -15.86
N THR A 151 -8.86 -24.10 -14.66
CA THR A 151 -8.09 -23.04 -13.96
C THR A 151 -6.85 -22.62 -14.74
N ASN A 152 -6.03 -23.58 -15.17
CA ASN A 152 -4.79 -23.32 -15.91
C ASN A 152 -5.08 -22.66 -17.25
N LYS A 153 -6.12 -23.13 -17.95
CA LYS A 153 -6.53 -22.57 -19.25
C LYS A 153 -7.04 -21.13 -19.10
N TRP A 154 -7.94 -20.90 -18.16
CA TRP A 154 -8.44 -19.55 -17.86
C TRP A 154 -7.32 -18.58 -17.50
N ARG A 155 -6.33 -19.04 -16.72
CA ARG A 155 -5.18 -18.24 -16.33
C ARG A 155 -4.27 -17.88 -17.50
N LEU A 156 -4.00 -18.83 -18.40
CA LEU A 156 -3.22 -18.56 -19.61
C LEU A 156 -3.90 -17.50 -20.48
N ASP A 157 -5.21 -17.58 -20.65
CA ASP A 157 -5.99 -16.62 -21.42
C ASP A 157 -5.96 -15.23 -20.75
N GLN A 158 -6.08 -15.16 -19.42
CA GLN A 158 -5.96 -13.92 -18.66
C GLN A 158 -4.58 -13.25 -18.86
N LEU A 159 -3.49 -14.02 -18.76
CA LEU A 159 -2.12 -13.51 -18.94
C LEU A 159 -1.89 -13.01 -20.37
N LYS A 160 -2.44 -13.70 -21.38
CA LYS A 160 -2.36 -13.28 -22.78
C LYS A 160 -3.17 -12.00 -23.03
N GLN A 161 -4.39 -11.91 -22.54
CA GLN A 161 -5.23 -10.71 -22.69
C GLN A 161 -4.60 -9.49 -22.01
N GLY A 162 -4.04 -9.65 -20.81
CA GLY A 162 -3.29 -8.59 -20.10
C GLY A 162 -1.97 -8.17 -20.77
N SER A 163 -1.45 -8.96 -21.70
CA SER A 163 -0.28 -8.61 -22.52
C SER A 163 -0.65 -7.93 -23.85
N GLY A 164 -1.84 -8.20 -24.38
CA GLY A 164 -2.35 -7.63 -25.64
C GLY A 164 -2.83 -6.18 -25.51
N GLY A 165 -3.25 -5.76 -24.31
CA GLY A 165 -3.74 -4.40 -24.03
C GLY A 165 -2.67 -3.31 -23.99
N GLU A 166 -1.38 -3.66 -23.86
CA GLU A 166 -0.27 -2.70 -23.87
C GLU A 166 0.23 -2.36 -25.29
N ARG A 167 -0.40 -2.92 -26.33
CA ARG A 167 -0.16 -2.58 -27.74
C ARG A 167 -1.33 -1.81 -28.35
N LYS A 168 -1.70 -0.65 -27.80
CA LYS A 168 -2.46 0.38 -28.53
C LYS A 168 -2.10 1.76 -28.00
#